data_AF-A0A9X0LEA3-F1
#
_entry.id   AF-A0A9X0LEA3-F1
#
_cell.length_a   1.000
_cell.length_b   1.000
_cell.length_c   1.000
_cell.angle_alpha   90.00
_cell.angle_beta   90.00
_cell.angle_gamma   90.00
#
_symmetry.space_group_name_H-M   'P 1'
#
loop_
_entity.id
_entity.type
_entity.pdbx_description
1 polymer ?
#
loop_
_entity_poly.entity_id
_entity_poly.type
_entity_poly.pdbx_seq_one_letter_code
_entity_poly.pdbx_strand_id
1 'polypeptide(L)'
;MGGAIAGVLLVSALTACAPPDSAPSAGPTSPTVPASAAVPATPIVEARCAAAAGTPPEVVAKPSGTVTSPGTPEAVGSGHPMTDEQLRQEEFLRQQAANKAFRQRGTLDPAATGGAHACAAEVQRVLNLLTVGGQDAPEEEAVRQAVADTGLLDVVVRPPGRLDLGPGDGLVFSGWTGRACVFGSVRQDDITVEFGTRIADGGCLPAPG
;
A
#
# COMPACT_ATOMS: atom_id res chain seq x y z
N MET A 1 -22.73 -20.55 -55.39
CA MET A 1 -21.62 -21.51 -55.49
C MET A 1 -20.74 -21.23 -54.27
N GLY A 2 -20.86 -21.92 -53.14
CA GLY A 2 -20.96 -23.36 -52.96
C GLY A 2 -19.56 -23.88 -52.61
N GLY A 3 -19.17 -23.85 -51.33
CA GLY A 3 -17.89 -24.34 -50.84
C GLY A 3 -17.96 -24.53 -49.33
N ALA A 4 -17.89 -25.78 -48.90
CA ALA A 4 -18.31 -26.27 -47.60
C ALA A 4 -17.11 -26.75 -46.75
N ILE A 5 -17.20 -26.48 -45.44
CA ILE A 5 -16.82 -27.29 -44.26
C ILE A 5 -15.36 -27.81 -44.16
N ALA A 6 -14.70 -27.46 -43.05
CA ALA A 6 -13.97 -28.42 -42.21
C ALA A 6 -13.70 -27.80 -40.84
N GLY A 7 -14.49 -28.19 -39.84
CA GLY A 7 -14.28 -27.86 -38.44
C GLY A 7 -13.19 -28.73 -37.83
N VAL A 8 -12.42 -28.16 -36.90
CA VAL A 8 -11.57 -28.91 -35.98
C VAL A 8 -11.96 -28.48 -34.56
N LEU A 9 -12.77 -29.32 -33.93
CA LEU A 9 -13.05 -29.31 -32.50
C LEU A 9 -11.91 -30.06 -31.81
N LEU A 10 -11.03 -29.33 -31.12
CA LEU A 10 -10.07 -29.89 -30.19
C LEU A 10 -10.68 -29.89 -28.79
N VAL A 11 -11.25 -31.04 -28.43
CA VAL A 11 -11.64 -31.39 -27.06
C VAL A 11 -10.46 -32.12 -26.44
N SER A 12 -9.82 -31.54 -25.42
CA SER A 12 -8.80 -32.23 -24.63
C SER A 12 -9.30 -32.47 -23.22
N ALA A 13 -9.11 -33.70 -22.79
CA ALA A 13 -9.86 -34.39 -21.75
C ALA A 13 -9.42 -34.04 -20.32
N LEU A 14 -10.42 -34.06 -19.44
CA LEU A 14 -10.31 -34.03 -17.98
C LEU A 14 -9.70 -35.35 -17.48
N THR A 15 -8.55 -35.30 -16.81
CA THR A 15 -8.06 -36.41 -15.98
C THR A 15 -8.53 -36.21 -14.55
N ALA A 16 -9.58 -36.94 -14.19
CA ALA A 16 -10.02 -37.17 -12.82
C ALA A 16 -9.34 -38.43 -12.27
N CYS A 17 -8.59 -38.30 -11.17
CA CYS A 17 -8.14 -39.44 -10.38
C CYS A 17 -8.80 -39.40 -9.00
N ALA A 18 -9.55 -40.46 -8.68
CA ALA A 18 -10.05 -40.82 -7.36
C ALA A 18 -9.80 -42.36 -7.18
N PRO A 19 -9.96 -42.93 -5.97
CA PRO A 19 -8.86 -43.43 -5.13
C PRO A 19 -8.88 -44.97 -4.97
N PRO A 20 -8.04 -45.55 -4.10
CA PRO A 20 -8.47 -46.72 -3.35
C PRO A 20 -8.38 -46.56 -1.83
N ASP A 21 -9.50 -46.96 -1.23
CA ASP A 21 -9.76 -47.31 0.16
C ASP A 21 -8.65 -48.15 0.81
N SER A 22 -8.34 -47.86 2.07
CA SER A 22 -7.74 -48.80 3.02
C SER A 22 -7.96 -48.30 4.45
N ALA A 23 -9.03 -48.76 5.09
CA ALA A 23 -9.10 -48.87 6.55
C ALA A 23 -8.45 -50.21 6.97
N PRO A 24 -7.85 -50.30 8.17
CA PRO A 24 -8.65 -50.92 9.24
C PRO A 24 -8.39 -50.42 10.68
N SER A 25 -9.41 -50.74 11.49
CA SER A 25 -9.42 -51.09 12.91
C SER A 25 -9.21 -50.04 14.02
N ALA A 26 -10.24 -50.05 14.87
CA ALA A 26 -10.42 -49.30 16.10
C ALA A 26 -9.53 -49.80 17.25
N GLY A 27 -9.17 -48.86 18.12
CA GLY A 27 -8.78 -49.10 19.51
C GLY A 27 -9.22 -47.89 20.35
N PRO A 28 -9.85 -48.09 21.53
CA PRO A 28 -10.41 -47.00 22.32
C PRO A 28 -9.34 -46.41 23.24
N THR A 29 -9.05 -45.11 23.12
CA THR A 29 -8.35 -44.36 24.17
C THR A 29 -9.01 -43.01 24.39
N SER A 30 -9.24 -42.75 25.67
CA SER A 30 -9.78 -41.61 26.44
C SER A 30 -9.99 -40.22 25.79
N PRO A 31 -10.96 -39.44 26.31
CA PRO A 31 -11.32 -38.13 25.77
C PRO A 31 -10.20 -37.12 26.00
N THR A 32 -9.47 -36.80 24.94
CA THR A 32 -8.62 -35.61 24.91
C THR A 32 -9.50 -34.43 24.54
N VAL A 33 -9.58 -33.47 25.46
CA VAL A 33 -10.23 -32.17 25.29
C VAL A 33 -9.75 -31.55 23.96
N PRO A 34 -10.62 -31.12 23.04
CA PRO A 34 -10.15 -30.39 21.88
C PRO A 34 -9.57 -29.07 22.36
N ALA A 35 -8.26 -28.93 22.17
CA ALA A 35 -7.55 -27.67 22.29
C ALA A 35 -8.32 -26.62 21.48
N SER A 36 -8.53 -25.47 22.11
CA SER A 36 -9.16 -24.29 21.54
C SER A 36 -8.67 -24.10 20.11
N ALA A 37 -9.60 -24.21 19.15
CA ALA A 37 -9.31 -23.98 17.75
C ALA A 37 -8.81 -22.55 17.59
N ALA A 38 -7.50 -22.39 17.38
CA ALA A 38 -6.95 -21.15 16.90
C ALA A 38 -7.65 -20.85 15.57
N VAL A 39 -8.46 -19.79 15.56
CA VAL A 39 -9.07 -19.26 14.34
C VAL A 39 -7.92 -19.04 13.36
N PRO A 40 -7.91 -19.69 12.18
CA PRO A 40 -6.86 -19.43 11.20
C PRO A 40 -6.92 -17.95 10.86
N ALA A 41 -5.83 -17.23 11.14
CA ALA A 41 -5.70 -15.86 10.69
C ALA A 41 -5.88 -15.86 9.17
N THR A 42 -6.90 -15.15 8.69
CA THR A 42 -7.12 -14.95 7.26
C THR A 42 -5.83 -14.40 6.65
N PRO A 43 -5.28 -15.02 5.59
CA PRO A 43 -4.06 -14.53 4.97
C PRO A 43 -4.27 -13.10 4.48
N ILE A 44 -3.38 -12.19 4.89
CA ILE A 44 -3.35 -10.83 4.34
C ILE A 44 -2.96 -10.98 2.87
N VAL A 45 -3.82 -10.48 1.96
CA VAL A 45 -3.49 -10.43 0.53
C VAL A 45 -2.44 -9.33 0.36
N GLU A 46 -1.21 -9.74 0.03
CA GLU A 46 -0.09 -8.83 -0.24
C GLU A 46 0.10 -8.62 -1.75
N ALA A 47 0.59 -7.44 -2.12
CA ALA A 47 0.98 -7.13 -3.48
C ALA A 47 2.12 -8.03 -3.94
N ARG A 48 2.15 -8.32 -5.25
CA ARG A 48 3.15 -9.23 -5.83
C ARG A 48 4.59 -8.75 -5.63
N CYS A 49 4.81 -7.46 -5.83
CA CYS A 49 6.10 -6.80 -5.59
C CYS A 49 6.54 -6.88 -4.12
N ALA A 50 5.60 -6.95 -3.16
CA ALA A 50 5.90 -7.08 -1.75
C ALA A 50 6.19 -8.54 -1.36
N ALA A 51 5.44 -9.49 -1.92
CA ALA A 51 5.64 -10.92 -1.69
C ALA A 51 7.01 -11.40 -2.21
N ALA A 52 7.51 -10.83 -3.31
CA ALA A 52 8.82 -11.15 -3.87
C ALA A 52 9.99 -10.75 -2.93
N ALA A 53 9.79 -9.79 -2.03
CA ALA A 53 10.77 -9.40 -1.02
C ALA A 53 10.79 -10.31 0.21
N GLY A 54 9.86 -11.27 0.31
CA GLY A 54 9.65 -12.15 1.45
C GLY A 54 10.66 -13.27 1.66
N THR A 55 11.84 -13.23 1.01
CA THR A 55 12.98 -14.07 1.40
C THR A 55 13.87 -13.25 2.35
N PRO A 56 13.75 -13.43 3.68
CA PRO A 56 14.53 -12.64 4.61
C PRO A 56 16.01 -13.04 4.53
N PRO A 57 16.98 -12.11 4.43
CA PRO A 57 18.29 -12.38 4.98
C PRO A 57 18.15 -12.50 6.50
N GLU A 58 18.64 -13.61 7.06
CA GLU A 58 18.81 -13.78 8.49
C GLU A 58 19.80 -12.72 8.99
N VAL A 59 19.28 -11.62 9.55
CA VAL A 59 20.12 -10.60 10.18
C VAL A 59 19.73 -10.50 11.65
N VAL A 60 20.61 -11.06 12.47
CA VAL A 60 20.67 -10.86 13.92
C VAL A 60 20.87 -9.37 14.18
N ALA A 61 19.86 -8.68 14.70
CA ALA A 61 19.99 -7.32 15.21
C ALA A 61 19.72 -7.27 16.72
N LYS A 62 20.75 -6.87 17.46
CA LYS A 62 20.78 -6.60 18.91
C LYS A 62 19.79 -5.50 19.31
N PRO A 63 19.19 -5.53 20.52
CA PRO A 63 18.45 -4.41 21.05
C PRO A 63 19.39 -3.37 21.70
N SER A 64 19.34 -2.14 21.23
CA SER A 64 19.86 -0.92 21.87
C SER A 64 19.23 0.27 21.14
N GLY A 65 18.59 1.26 21.76
CA GLY A 65 18.30 1.51 23.16
C GLY A 65 17.35 2.72 23.28
N THR A 66 16.88 2.92 24.51
CA THR A 66 16.40 4.17 25.13
C THR A 66 15.23 4.93 24.48
N VAL A 67 14.04 4.63 25.00
CA VAL A 67 12.83 5.45 24.91
C VAL A 67 13.10 6.82 25.55
N THR A 68 13.00 7.89 24.77
CA THR A 68 12.87 9.25 25.31
C THR A 68 11.38 9.58 25.36
N SER A 69 10.82 9.69 26.57
CA SER A 69 9.46 10.19 26.79
C SER A 69 9.31 11.59 26.22
N PRO A 70 8.21 11.92 25.50
CA PRO A 70 7.84 13.31 25.29
C PRO A 70 7.46 13.92 26.64
N GLY A 71 8.12 15.03 26.99
CA GLY A 71 7.79 15.82 28.17
C GLY A 71 6.33 16.24 28.17
N THR A 72 5.73 16.15 29.34
CA THR A 72 4.43 16.72 29.69
C THR A 72 4.40 18.20 29.32
N PRO A 73 3.36 18.73 28.65
CA PRO A 73 3.21 20.17 28.54
C PRO A 73 2.91 20.73 29.93
N GLU A 74 3.86 21.47 30.49
CA GLU A 74 3.62 22.35 31.63
C GLU A 74 2.56 23.38 31.22
N ALA A 75 1.43 23.36 31.91
CA ALA A 75 0.41 24.38 31.83
C ALA A 75 0.96 25.67 32.48
N VAL A 76 1.63 26.51 31.69
CA VAL A 76 1.93 27.88 32.10
C VAL A 76 0.72 28.74 31.78
N GLY A 77 -0.20 28.81 32.74
CA GLY A 77 -1.23 29.83 32.77
C GLY A 77 -0.59 31.21 32.93
N SER A 78 -0.79 32.07 31.94
CA SER A 78 -0.61 33.52 32.05
C SER A 78 -1.67 34.19 31.19
N GLY A 79 -2.90 34.25 31.70
CA GLY A 79 -4.05 34.85 31.03
C GLY A 79 -3.88 36.36 30.87
N HIS A 80 -3.17 36.78 29.82
CA HIS A 80 -3.35 38.09 29.23
C HIS A 80 -4.55 38.00 28.28
N PRO A 81 -5.51 38.95 28.31
CA PRO A 81 -6.59 38.95 27.33
C PRO A 81 -5.95 39.08 25.95
N MET A 82 -5.97 38.00 25.18
CA MET A 82 -5.46 38.02 23.83
C MET A 82 -6.28 39.00 23.01
N THR A 83 -5.59 39.81 22.23
CA THR A 83 -6.23 40.73 21.28
C THR A 83 -6.99 39.91 20.23
N ASP A 84 -8.05 40.48 19.63
CA ASP A 84 -8.82 39.80 18.58
C ASP A 84 -7.94 39.32 17.40
N GLU A 85 -6.85 40.03 17.13
CA GLU A 85 -5.86 39.68 16.11
C GLU A 85 -5.03 38.44 16.51
N GLN A 86 -4.64 38.32 17.79
CA GLN A 86 -3.96 37.14 18.32
C GLN A 86 -4.87 35.91 18.35
N LEU A 87 -6.16 36.09 18.70
CA LEU A 87 -7.15 35.00 18.64
C LEU A 87 -7.34 34.47 17.23
N ARG A 88 -7.45 35.36 16.23
CA ARG A 88 -7.51 34.98 14.82
C ARG A 88 -6.25 34.25 14.37
N GLN A 89 -5.08 34.73 14.76
CA GLN A 89 -3.82 34.09 14.41
C GLN A 89 -3.70 32.70 15.04
N GLU A 90 -4.08 32.53 16.31
CA GLU A 90 -4.06 31.22 16.97
C GLU A 90 -5.06 30.25 16.31
N GLU A 91 -6.26 30.72 15.96
CA GLU A 91 -7.25 29.91 15.26
C GLU A 91 -6.74 29.47 13.88
N PHE A 92 -6.09 30.37 13.13
CA PHE A 92 -5.45 30.04 11.86
C PHE A 92 -4.33 29.00 12.02
N LEU A 93 -3.48 29.14 13.05
CA LEU A 93 -2.43 28.16 13.36
C LEU A 93 -3.01 26.80 13.77
N ARG A 94 -4.09 26.79 14.55
CA ARG A 94 -4.79 25.56 14.96
C ARG A 94 -5.41 24.85 13.76
N GLN A 95 -6.03 25.60 12.84
CA GLN A 95 -6.57 25.06 11.59
C GLN A 95 -5.45 24.53 10.68
N GLN A 96 -4.32 25.24 10.56
CA GLN A 96 -3.16 24.73 9.84
C GLN A 96 -2.60 23.45 10.45
N ALA A 97 -2.46 23.38 11.78
CA ALA A 97 -1.98 22.20 12.47
C ALA A 97 -2.91 20.99 12.25
N ALA A 98 -4.22 21.21 12.30
CA ALA A 98 -5.21 20.18 11.98
C ALA A 98 -5.08 19.70 10.53
N ASN A 99 -5.02 20.61 9.54
CA ASN A 99 -4.82 20.27 8.13
C ASN A 99 -3.50 19.50 7.90
N LYS A 100 -2.44 19.85 8.62
CA LYS A 100 -1.16 19.15 8.54
C LYS A 100 -1.27 17.73 9.13
N ALA A 101 -2.01 17.56 10.22
CA ALA A 101 -2.24 16.27 10.87
C ALA A 101 -3.00 15.29 9.98
N PHE A 102 -3.99 15.75 9.20
CA PHE A 102 -4.68 14.89 8.20
C PHE A 102 -3.72 14.28 7.17
N ARG A 103 -2.60 14.94 6.90
CA ARG A 103 -1.57 14.52 5.95
C ARG A 103 -0.44 13.69 6.59
N GLN A 104 -0.40 13.61 7.92
CA GLN A 104 0.63 12.84 8.60
C GLN A 104 0.38 11.35 8.40
N ARG A 105 1.40 10.66 7.90
CA ARG A 105 1.44 9.20 7.89
C ARG A 105 1.93 8.74 9.26
N GLY A 106 1.37 7.63 9.73
CA GLY A 106 1.86 6.95 10.92
C GLY A 106 3.25 6.35 10.70
N THR A 107 3.79 5.74 11.76
CA THR A 107 5.04 4.99 11.65
C THR A 107 4.78 3.68 10.92
N LEU A 108 5.56 3.41 9.87
CA LEU A 108 5.47 2.16 9.12
C LEU A 108 6.04 1.00 9.94
N ASP A 109 5.32 -0.13 9.95
CA ASP A 109 5.81 -1.37 10.55
C ASP A 109 7.13 -1.80 9.88
N PRO A 110 8.21 -2.04 10.64
CA PRO A 110 9.49 -2.51 10.10
C PRO A 110 9.34 -3.76 9.20
N ALA A 111 8.42 -4.67 9.53
CA ALA A 111 8.16 -5.86 8.74
C ALA A 111 7.50 -5.56 7.38
N ALA A 112 6.84 -4.41 7.21
CA ALA A 112 6.28 -3.97 5.94
C ALA A 112 7.28 -3.18 5.08
N THR A 113 8.39 -2.72 5.67
CA THR A 113 9.34 -1.80 5.01
C THR A 113 10.04 -2.45 3.81
N GLY A 114 10.46 -3.71 3.93
CA GLY A 114 11.14 -4.42 2.84
C GLY A 114 10.25 -4.58 1.60
N GLY A 115 9.00 -5.02 1.80
CA GLY A 115 8.03 -5.16 0.71
C GLY A 115 7.61 -3.82 0.11
N ALA A 116 7.44 -2.78 0.94
CA ALA A 116 7.13 -1.43 0.48
C ALA A 116 8.25 -0.85 -0.40
N HIS A 117 9.51 -1.02 0.03
CA HIS A 117 10.68 -0.56 -0.72
C HIS A 117 10.82 -1.32 -2.06
N ALA A 118 10.62 -2.63 -2.07
CA ALA A 118 10.65 -3.42 -3.30
C ALA A 118 9.59 -2.96 -4.30
N CYS A 119 8.34 -2.76 -3.86
CA CYS A 119 7.28 -2.20 -4.69
C CYS A 119 7.60 -0.78 -5.18
N ALA A 120 8.12 0.10 -4.33
CA ALA A 120 8.50 1.45 -4.73
C ALA A 120 9.60 1.45 -5.81
N ALA A 121 10.61 0.58 -5.67
CA ALA A 121 11.68 0.45 -6.66
C ALA A 121 11.18 -0.11 -8.00
N GLU A 122 10.24 -1.06 -7.97
CA GLU A 122 9.62 -1.60 -9.18
C GLU A 122 8.76 -0.56 -9.89
N VAL A 123 7.93 0.18 -9.14
CA VAL A 123 7.13 1.30 -9.66
C VAL A 123 8.02 2.37 -10.28
N GLN A 124 9.08 2.80 -9.60
CA GLN A 124 10.04 3.77 -10.15
C GLN A 124 10.62 3.27 -11.49
N ARG A 125 10.97 1.98 -11.57
CA ARG A 125 11.53 1.40 -12.80
C ARG A 125 10.54 1.44 -13.96
N VAL A 126 9.30 0.99 -13.75
CA VAL A 126 8.30 0.94 -14.83
C VAL A 126 7.90 2.35 -15.30
N LEU A 127 7.80 3.32 -14.39
CA LEU A 127 7.51 4.71 -14.72
C LEU A 127 8.66 5.39 -15.46
N ASN A 128 9.91 5.10 -15.07
CA ASN A 128 11.08 5.56 -15.82
C ASN A 128 11.06 5.00 -17.25
N LEU A 129 10.74 3.70 -17.43
CA LEU A 129 10.64 3.11 -18.77
C LEU A 129 9.54 3.74 -19.62
N LEU A 130 8.42 4.12 -19.00
CA LEU A 130 7.31 4.80 -19.68
C LEU A 130 7.71 6.19 -20.20
N THR A 131 8.59 6.89 -19.49
CA THR A 131 9.01 8.27 -19.81
C THR A 131 10.24 8.36 -20.73
N VAL A 132 11.05 7.29 -20.84
CA VAL A 132 12.28 7.22 -21.67
C VAL A 132 12.04 7.45 -23.18
N GLY A 133 10.79 7.37 -23.65
CA GLY A 133 10.43 7.60 -25.06
C GLY A 133 10.29 9.05 -25.50
N GLY A 134 10.43 10.03 -24.60
CA GLY A 134 10.21 11.46 -24.92
C GLY A 134 8.77 11.78 -25.34
N GLN A 135 7.81 10.94 -24.95
CA GLN A 135 6.39 11.27 -25.03
C GLN A 135 6.14 12.51 -24.16
N ASP A 136 5.30 13.42 -24.66
CA ASP A 136 4.71 14.47 -23.82
C ASP A 136 3.99 13.82 -22.62
N ALA A 137 3.76 14.59 -21.55
CA ALA A 137 3.27 14.15 -20.24
C ALA A 137 2.44 12.83 -20.27
N PRO A 138 2.85 11.79 -19.53
CA PRO A 138 2.31 10.44 -19.70
C PRO A 138 0.81 10.41 -19.41
N GLU A 139 0.06 9.71 -20.27
CA GLU A 139 -1.39 9.58 -20.14
C GLU A 139 -1.80 8.83 -18.87
N GLU A 140 -2.93 9.21 -18.27
CA GLU A 140 -3.43 8.63 -17.01
C GLU A 140 -3.56 7.10 -17.08
N GLU A 141 -4.11 6.58 -18.18
CA GLU A 141 -4.33 5.15 -18.33
C GLU A 141 -3.01 4.38 -18.48
N ALA A 142 -2.03 4.96 -19.15
CA ALA A 142 -0.71 4.34 -19.30
C ALA A 142 0.02 4.26 -17.95
N VAL A 143 -0.05 5.33 -17.14
CA VAL A 143 0.51 5.33 -15.77
C VAL A 143 -0.24 4.34 -14.89
N ARG A 144 -1.58 4.30 -14.97
CA ARG A 144 -2.41 3.36 -14.21
C ARG A 144 -2.06 1.92 -14.52
N GLN A 145 -1.93 1.57 -15.80
CA GLN A 145 -1.55 0.22 -16.21
C GLN A 145 -0.14 -0.13 -15.73
N ALA A 146 0.83 0.77 -15.93
CA ALA A 146 2.22 0.54 -15.51
C ALA A 146 2.33 0.30 -13.99
N VAL A 147 1.61 1.07 -13.18
CA VAL A 147 1.59 0.90 -11.71
C VAL A 147 0.84 -0.37 -11.30
N ALA A 148 -0.27 -0.71 -11.98
CA ALA A 148 -1.00 -1.95 -11.72
C ALA A 148 -0.20 -3.21 -12.06
N ASP A 149 0.64 -3.15 -13.10
CA ASP A 149 1.47 -4.27 -13.54
C ASP A 149 2.53 -4.70 -12.51
N THR A 150 2.92 -3.80 -11.58
CA THR A 150 3.78 -4.16 -10.45
C THR A 150 3.06 -5.04 -9.41
N GLY A 151 1.75 -5.23 -9.58
CA GLY A 151 0.91 -6.03 -8.69
C GLY A 151 0.53 -5.31 -7.40
N LEU A 152 0.60 -3.98 -7.37
CA LEU A 152 -0.01 -3.17 -6.32
C LEU A 152 -1.54 -3.33 -6.34
N LEU A 153 -2.13 -3.30 -5.16
CA LEU A 153 -3.58 -3.34 -4.95
C LEU A 153 -4.13 -1.91 -4.92
N ASP A 154 -5.45 -1.75 -5.08
CA ASP A 154 -6.15 -0.46 -4.93
C ASP A 154 -5.46 0.72 -5.65
N VAL A 155 -5.00 0.50 -6.88
CA VAL A 155 -4.24 1.50 -7.65
C VAL A 155 -5.15 2.66 -8.04
N VAL A 156 -4.70 3.87 -7.72
CA VAL A 156 -5.36 5.13 -8.07
C VAL A 156 -4.35 5.99 -8.81
N VAL A 157 -4.74 6.51 -9.97
CA VAL A 157 -4.01 7.53 -10.72
C VAL A 157 -4.99 8.64 -11.06
N ARG A 158 -4.58 9.89 -10.87
CA ARG A 158 -5.40 11.07 -11.15
C ARG A 158 -4.54 12.33 -11.27
N PRO A 159 -5.09 13.43 -11.81
CA PRO A 159 -4.48 14.75 -11.68
C PRO A 159 -4.33 15.17 -10.21
N PRO A 160 -3.32 15.98 -9.85
CA PRO A 160 -3.13 16.48 -8.49
C PRO A 160 -4.30 17.36 -8.06
N GLY A 161 -4.87 17.05 -6.90
CA GLY A 161 -5.87 17.87 -6.22
C GLY A 161 -5.24 18.88 -5.26
N ARG A 162 -6.07 19.77 -4.69
CA ARG A 162 -5.63 20.83 -3.75
C ARG A 162 -4.91 20.29 -2.50
N LEU A 163 -5.17 19.03 -2.16
CA LEU A 163 -4.63 18.38 -0.97
C LEU A 163 -3.39 17.51 -1.25
N ASP A 164 -3.06 17.26 -2.53
CA ASP A 164 -1.92 16.44 -2.91
C ASP A 164 -0.60 17.21 -2.71
N LEU A 165 0.39 16.52 -2.16
CA LEU A 165 1.73 17.06 -1.94
C LEU A 165 2.56 16.80 -3.20
N GLY A 166 2.36 17.65 -4.20
CA GLY A 166 3.08 17.57 -5.46
C GLY A 166 3.04 18.91 -6.20
N PRO A 167 3.88 19.07 -7.22
CA PRO A 167 3.72 20.15 -8.18
C PRO A 167 2.30 20.08 -8.78
N GLY A 168 1.66 21.23 -9.01
CA GLY A 168 0.26 21.32 -9.42
C GLY A 168 -0.05 20.84 -10.84
N ASP A 169 0.83 20.01 -11.42
CA ASP A 169 0.80 19.49 -12.78
C ASP A 169 1.37 18.06 -12.84
N GLY A 170 1.06 17.35 -13.92
CA GLY A 170 1.33 15.92 -14.07
C GLY A 170 0.25 15.05 -13.44
N LEU A 171 0.65 13.85 -13.00
CA LEU A 171 -0.24 12.86 -12.39
C LEU A 171 0.28 12.47 -11.01
N VAL A 172 -0.64 12.22 -10.08
CA VAL A 172 -0.34 11.57 -8.81
C VAL A 172 -0.86 10.15 -8.84
N PHE A 173 -0.14 9.25 -8.20
CA PHE A 173 -0.54 7.85 -8.10
C PHE A 173 -0.39 7.32 -6.69
N SER A 174 -1.12 6.25 -6.41
CA SER A 174 -0.86 5.39 -5.25
C SER A 174 -1.32 3.97 -5.48
N GLY A 175 -0.75 3.05 -4.71
CA GLY A 175 -1.20 1.68 -4.59
C GLY A 175 -0.91 1.12 -3.20
N TRP A 176 -1.66 0.08 -2.85
CA TRP A 176 -1.59 -0.63 -1.59
C TRP A 176 -0.79 -1.92 -1.74
N THR A 177 0.13 -2.18 -0.82
CA THR A 177 0.94 -3.41 -0.83
C THR A 177 0.30 -4.56 -0.05
N GLY A 178 -0.85 -4.34 0.58
CA GLY A 178 -1.38 -5.22 1.64
C GLY A 178 -1.04 -4.72 3.05
N ARG A 179 0.08 -3.98 3.19
CA ARG A 179 0.58 -3.48 4.50
C ARG A 179 1.11 -2.05 4.49
N ALA A 180 1.44 -1.50 3.33
CA ALA A 180 1.98 -0.16 3.14
C ALA A 180 1.39 0.49 1.89
N CYS A 181 1.44 1.81 1.82
CA CYS A 181 1.12 2.58 0.63
C CYS A 181 2.41 2.91 -0.12
N VAL A 182 2.39 2.72 -1.42
CA VAL A 182 3.36 3.30 -2.37
C VAL A 182 2.64 4.43 -3.09
N PHE A 183 3.22 5.61 -3.16
CA PHE A 183 2.58 6.79 -3.73
C PHE A 183 3.63 7.75 -4.29
N GLY A 184 3.19 8.68 -5.13
CA GLY A 184 4.12 9.61 -5.75
C GLY A 184 3.51 10.43 -6.86
N SER A 185 4.37 11.04 -7.66
CA SER A 185 3.97 11.84 -8.82
C SER A 185 4.81 11.53 -10.05
N VAL A 186 4.19 11.71 -11.21
CA VAL A 186 4.79 11.48 -12.53
C VAL A 186 4.58 12.72 -13.38
N ARG A 187 5.70 13.26 -13.88
CA ARG A 187 5.76 14.39 -14.81
C ARG A 187 6.71 14.03 -15.94
N GLN A 188 6.76 14.91 -16.94
CA GLN A 188 7.60 14.72 -18.12
C GLN A 188 9.09 14.54 -17.76
N ASP A 189 9.59 15.32 -16.79
CA ASP A 189 11.01 15.34 -16.42
C ASP A 189 11.30 14.85 -14.99
N ASP A 190 10.27 14.53 -14.22
CA ASP A 190 10.41 14.23 -12.79
C ASP A 190 9.44 13.12 -12.37
N ILE A 191 9.99 12.10 -11.70
CA ILE A 191 9.23 10.99 -11.14
C ILE A 191 9.66 10.85 -9.69
N THR A 192 8.70 11.03 -8.79
CA THR A 192 8.89 10.82 -7.36
C THR A 192 8.09 9.59 -6.93
N VAL A 193 8.73 8.69 -6.20
CA VAL A 193 8.09 7.50 -5.62
C VAL A 193 8.50 7.41 -4.16
N GLU A 194 7.50 7.41 -3.28
CA GLU A 194 7.63 7.31 -1.85
C GLU A 194 6.78 6.15 -1.32
N PHE A 195 7.02 5.75 -0.07
CA PHE A 195 6.21 4.75 0.60
C PHE A 195 6.00 5.09 2.07
N GLY A 196 4.90 4.61 2.64
CA GLY A 196 4.53 4.90 4.01
C GLY A 196 3.23 4.21 4.42
N THR A 197 2.65 4.60 5.55
CA THR A 197 1.34 4.08 5.96
C THR A 197 0.22 4.78 5.19
N ARG A 198 -1.01 4.29 5.37
CA ARG A 198 -2.22 5.05 5.06
C ARG A 198 -2.24 6.37 5.85
N ILE A 199 -2.89 7.37 5.28
CA ILE A 199 -3.17 8.65 5.95
C ILE A 199 -4.37 8.48 6.89
N ALA A 200 -4.67 9.51 7.68
CA ALA A 200 -5.79 9.51 8.64
C ALA A 200 -7.15 9.16 7.99
N ASP A 201 -7.34 9.51 6.72
CA ASP A 201 -8.57 9.23 5.95
C ASP A 201 -8.69 7.75 5.50
N GLY A 202 -7.71 6.90 5.83
CA GLY A 202 -7.69 5.48 5.48
C GLY A 202 -7.23 5.17 4.05
N GLY A 203 -7.03 6.18 3.22
CA GLY A 203 -6.48 6.07 1.87
C GLY A 203 -4.95 6.09 1.81
N CYS A 204 -4.39 5.80 0.63
CA CYS A 204 -2.98 6.03 0.33
C CYS A 204 -2.69 7.45 -0.16
N LEU A 205 -3.67 8.10 -0.77
CA LEU A 205 -3.68 9.52 -1.11
C LEU A 205 -4.79 10.25 -0.33
N PRO A 206 -4.66 11.57 -0.11
CA PRO A 206 -5.75 12.43 0.34
C PRO A 206 -7.00 12.27 -0.53
N ALA A 207 -8.19 12.52 0.03
CA ALA A 207 -9.39 12.59 -0.78
C ALA A 207 -9.28 13.74 -1.81
N PRO A 208 -9.76 13.56 -3.05
CA PRO A 208 -9.85 14.64 -4.01
C PRO A 208 -10.94 15.59 -3.51
N GLY A 209 -10.51 16.70 -2.90
CA GLY A 209 -11.40 17.75 -2.41
C GLY A 209 -11.84 18.74 -3.49
#